data_AF-A0A6A5UYC0-F1
#
_entry.id   AF-A0A6A5UYC0-F1
#
_cell.length_a   1.000
_cell.length_b   1.000
_cell.length_c   1.000
_cell.angle_alpha   90.00
_cell.angle_beta   90.00
_cell.angle_gamma   90.00
#
_symmetry.space_group_name_H-M   'P 1'
#
loop_
_entity.id
_entity.type
_entity.pdbx_description
1 polymer ?
#
loop_
_entity_poly.entity_id
_entity_poly.type
_entity_poly.pdbx_seq_one_letter_code
_entity_poly.pdbx_strand_id
1 'polypeptide(L)'
;MPFELSTVSKDEGLRDIVAMLFKAYNHTSAFVNAIYPRTLTPDGIEGLDTVTERLQWLRDNDPSTRWFKETDTSTGAIVSASQWNVYDKEKPPEMMLDGAPPNWFSSDADNKYAVEMIAAFIGPRYKRYREADAPIMCLNIMGTAIEALHRGAASM
;
A
#
# COMPACT_ATOMS: atom_id res chain seq x y z
N MET A 1 10.04 -23.01 -8.67
CA MET A 1 10.68 -21.67 -8.75
C MET A 1 10.81 -21.19 -7.34
N PRO A 2 11.99 -20.84 -6.82
CA PRO A 2 12.12 -20.74 -5.38
C PRO A 2 11.86 -19.28 -4.96
N PHE A 3 10.57 -18.94 -4.86
CA PHE A 3 10.14 -17.81 -4.07
C PHE A 3 9.83 -18.31 -2.67
N GLU A 4 10.28 -17.57 -1.66
CA GLU A 4 10.00 -17.85 -0.27
C GLU A 4 9.09 -16.76 0.29
N LEU A 5 7.88 -17.15 0.70
CA LEU A 5 6.93 -16.29 1.39
C LEU A 5 7.32 -16.17 2.86
N SER A 6 7.42 -14.94 3.36
CA SER A 6 7.67 -14.66 4.77
C SER A 6 6.96 -13.38 5.21
N THR A 7 6.82 -13.19 6.51
CA THR A 7 6.37 -11.91 7.08
C THR A 7 7.48 -10.88 7.00
N VAL A 8 7.14 -9.62 6.77
CA VAL A 8 8.11 -8.52 6.94
C VAL A 8 8.26 -8.24 8.43
N SER A 9 9.48 -8.42 8.96
CA SER A 9 9.74 -8.19 10.38
C SER A 9 9.72 -6.70 10.72
N LYS A 10 9.65 -6.36 12.02
CA LYS A 10 9.74 -4.95 12.46
C LYS A 10 11.12 -4.34 12.19
N ASP A 11 12.15 -5.18 12.28
CA ASP A 11 13.55 -4.82 12.14
C ASP A 11 13.93 -4.55 10.67
N GLU A 12 13.12 -5.05 9.74
CA GLU A 12 13.22 -4.75 8.33
C GLU A 12 12.58 -3.39 8.03
N GLY A 13 13.33 -2.49 7.37
CA GLY A 13 12.76 -1.25 6.85
C GLY A 13 11.74 -1.52 5.74
N LEU A 14 10.69 -0.70 5.63
CA LEU A 14 9.71 -0.83 4.54
C LEU A 14 10.11 -0.06 3.29
N ARG A 15 11.14 0.79 3.35
CA ARG A 15 11.42 1.76 2.29
C ARG A 15 11.64 1.12 0.92
N ASP A 16 12.48 0.08 0.84
CA ASP A 16 12.76 -0.61 -0.42
C ASP A 16 11.53 -1.38 -0.94
N ILE A 17 10.73 -1.93 -0.03
CA ILE A 17 9.46 -2.58 -0.36
C ILE A 17 8.47 -1.57 -0.95
N VAL A 18 8.26 -0.43 -0.29
CA VAL A 18 7.33 0.61 -0.74
C VAL A 18 7.81 1.19 -2.08
N ALA A 19 9.11 1.42 -2.24
CA ALA A 19 9.69 1.85 -3.51
C ALA A 19 9.41 0.85 -4.64
N MET A 20 9.57 -0.45 -4.37
CA MET A 20 9.25 -1.52 -5.33
C MET A 20 7.76 -1.54 -5.68
N LEU A 21 6.86 -1.45 -4.69
CA LEU A 21 5.41 -1.41 -4.90
C LEU A 21 5.00 -0.24 -5.79
N PHE A 22 5.53 0.95 -5.52
CA PHE A 22 5.22 2.16 -6.29
C PHE A 22 5.74 2.07 -7.73
N LYS A 23 6.91 1.45 -7.95
CA LYS A 23 7.39 1.12 -9.29
C LYS A 23 6.48 0.12 -10.00
N ALA A 24 5.96 -0.89 -9.29
CA ALA A 24 5.05 -1.89 -9.86
C ALA A 24 3.72 -1.28 -10.34
N TYR A 25 3.23 -0.24 -9.67
CA TYR A 25 2.03 0.50 -10.08
C TYR A 25 2.25 1.55 -11.16
N ASN A 26 3.52 1.85 -11.48
CA ASN A 26 3.87 3.01 -12.27
C ASN A 26 3.09 3.04 -13.60
N HIS A 27 2.37 4.13 -13.82
CA HIS A 27 1.49 4.42 -14.97
C HIS A 27 0.28 3.48 -15.18
N THR A 28 0.14 2.39 -14.43
CA THR A 28 -0.97 1.43 -14.61
C THR A 28 -2.11 1.65 -13.61
N SER A 29 -1.81 2.16 -12.41
CA SER A 29 -2.83 2.41 -11.39
C SER A 29 -3.29 3.86 -11.37
N ALA A 30 -4.48 4.12 -11.92
CA ALA A 30 -5.11 5.45 -11.87
C ALA A 30 -5.26 5.97 -10.42
N PHE A 31 -5.59 5.07 -9.48
CA PHE A 31 -5.72 5.41 -8.07
C PHE A 31 -4.39 5.85 -7.44
N VAL A 32 -3.32 5.06 -7.62
CA VAL A 32 -2.00 5.39 -7.08
C VAL A 32 -1.48 6.69 -7.69
N ASN A 33 -1.63 6.85 -9.01
CA ASN A 33 -1.19 8.07 -9.69
C ASN A 33 -1.96 9.33 -9.23
N ALA A 34 -3.25 9.19 -8.89
CA ALA A 34 -4.06 10.29 -8.39
C ALA A 34 -3.64 10.71 -6.97
N ILE A 35 -3.33 9.75 -6.10
CA ILE A 35 -3.14 10.01 -4.66
C ILE A 35 -1.67 10.22 -4.32
N TYR A 36 -0.77 9.67 -5.12
CA TYR A 36 0.67 9.84 -5.00
C TYR A 36 1.18 10.45 -6.29
N PRO A 37 0.90 11.75 -6.55
CA PRO A 37 1.42 12.38 -7.74
C PRO A 37 2.95 12.43 -7.66
N ARG A 38 3.61 12.33 -8.83
CA ARG A 38 5.06 12.53 -8.98
C ARG A 38 5.98 11.46 -8.36
N THR A 39 5.52 10.23 -8.12
CA THR A 39 6.28 9.12 -7.49
C THR A 39 7.72 8.87 -7.97
N LEU A 40 8.12 9.39 -9.14
CA LEU A 40 9.45 9.25 -9.74
C LEU A 40 10.23 10.59 -9.89
N THR A 41 9.79 11.68 -9.26
CA THR A 41 10.54 12.95 -9.18
C THR A 41 11.24 13.10 -7.83
N PRO A 42 12.19 14.03 -7.65
CA PRO A 42 12.75 14.34 -6.33
C PRO A 42 11.66 14.62 -5.26
N ASP A 43 10.66 15.44 -5.60
CA ASP A 43 9.49 15.68 -4.72
C ASP A 43 8.69 14.41 -4.44
N GLY A 44 8.64 13.48 -5.40
CA GLY A 44 8.06 12.15 -5.22
C GLY A 44 8.82 11.25 -4.25
N ILE A 45 10.13 11.44 -4.13
CA ILE A 45 10.96 10.71 -3.16
C ILE A 45 10.68 11.19 -1.74
N GLU A 46 10.49 12.50 -1.51
CA GLU A 46 10.03 13.02 -0.21
C GLU A 46 8.62 12.51 0.13
N GLY A 47 7.74 12.45 -0.87
CA GLY A 47 6.44 11.81 -0.74
C GLY A 47 6.54 10.32 -0.40
N LEU A 48 7.46 9.59 -1.02
CA LEU A 48 7.72 8.17 -0.75
C LEU A 48 8.17 7.96 0.70
N ASP A 49 9.06 8.81 1.23
CA ASP A 49 9.54 8.71 2.60
C ASP A 49 8.40 8.97 3.59
N THR A 50 7.58 10.01 3.36
CA THR A 50 6.38 10.29 4.16
C THR A 50 5.39 9.11 4.17
N VAL A 51 5.16 8.49 3.01
CA VAL A 51 4.30 7.30 2.90
C VAL A 51 4.92 6.10 3.61
N THR A 52 6.22 5.92 3.47
CA THR A 52 6.96 4.83 4.11
C THR A 52 6.84 4.94 5.63
N GLU A 53 7.06 6.13 6.20
CA GLU A 53 6.91 6.39 7.64
C GLU A 53 5.50 6.08 8.13
N ARG A 54 4.47 6.51 7.38
CA ARG A 54 3.08 6.19 7.71
C ARG A 54 2.80 4.68 7.69
N LEU A 55 3.27 3.98 6.66
CA LEU A 55 3.08 2.53 6.54
C LEU A 55 3.86 1.75 7.62
N GLN A 56 5.03 2.24 8.00
CA GLN A 56 5.81 1.71 9.12
C GLN A 56 5.08 1.93 10.44
N TRP A 57 4.56 3.13 10.68
CA TRP A 57 3.77 3.42 11.88
C TRP A 57 2.56 2.50 11.98
N LEU A 58 1.83 2.29 10.88
CA LEU A 58 0.70 1.36 10.83
C LEU A 58 1.13 -0.09 11.13
N ARG A 59 2.19 -0.58 10.48
CA ARG A 59 2.73 -1.93 10.75
C ARG A 59 3.08 -2.10 12.24
N ASP A 60 3.66 -1.08 12.85
CA ASP A 60 4.23 -1.20 14.18
C ASP A 60 3.20 -1.00 15.30
N ASN A 61 2.14 -0.22 15.04
CA ASN A 61 1.15 0.20 16.05
C ASN A 61 -0.28 -0.29 15.80
N ASP A 62 -0.67 -0.62 14.56
CA ASP A 62 -2.00 -1.14 14.26
C ASP A 62 -1.98 -2.68 14.27
N PRO A 63 -2.60 -3.33 15.27
CA PRO A 63 -2.60 -4.78 15.41
C PRO A 63 -3.40 -5.50 14.32
N SER A 64 -4.14 -4.78 13.46
CA SER A 64 -4.81 -5.35 12.29
C SER A 64 -3.85 -5.50 11.09
N THR A 65 -2.74 -4.75 11.06
CA THR A 65 -1.84 -4.69 9.91
C THR A 65 -0.93 -5.91 9.85
N ARG A 66 -0.86 -6.55 8.68
CA ARG A 66 0.06 -7.66 8.37
C ARG A 66 0.79 -7.35 7.07
N TRP A 67 2.10 -7.57 7.08
CA TRP A 67 2.94 -7.43 5.88
C TRP A 67 3.57 -8.77 5.53
N PHE A 68 3.49 -9.12 4.26
CA PHE A 68 4.12 -10.30 3.68
C PHE A 68 5.01 -9.87 2.54
N LYS A 69 6.09 -10.63 2.34
CA LYS A 69 7.03 -10.48 1.24
C LYS A 69 7.35 -11.83 0.64
N GLU A 70 7.72 -11.81 -0.62
CA GLU A 70 8.34 -12.94 -1.27
C GLU A 70 9.77 -12.59 -1.66
N THR A 71 10.68 -13.51 -1.34
CA THR A 71 12.10 -13.38 -1.65
C THR A 71 12.46 -14.38 -2.74
N ASP A 72 13.10 -13.93 -3.83
CA ASP A 72 13.72 -14.84 -4.80
C ASP A 72 14.95 -15.47 -4.16
N THR A 73 14.89 -16.76 -3.82
CA THR A 73 15.98 -17.41 -3.07
C THR A 73 17.27 -17.55 -3.87
N SER A 74 17.24 -17.30 -5.19
CA SER A 74 18.45 -17.31 -6.01
C SER A 74 19.25 -16.01 -5.91
N THR A 75 18.57 -14.89 -5.64
CA THR A 75 19.18 -13.55 -5.58
C THR A 75 19.14 -12.94 -4.18
N GLY A 76 18.27 -13.44 -3.30
CA GLY A 76 17.96 -12.82 -2.01
C GLY A 76 17.11 -11.55 -2.11
N ALA A 77 16.66 -11.17 -3.31
CA ALA A 77 15.90 -9.94 -3.51
C ALA A 77 14.41 -10.14 -3.14
N ILE A 78 13.82 -9.13 -2.50
CA ILE A 78 12.37 -9.07 -2.34
C ILE A 78 11.75 -8.71 -3.69
N VAL A 79 10.91 -9.60 -4.20
CA VAL A 79 10.33 -9.49 -5.55
C VAL A 79 8.83 -9.23 -5.55
N SER A 80 8.16 -9.45 -4.42
CA SER A 80 6.73 -9.22 -4.24
C SER A 80 6.46 -8.87 -2.79
N ALA A 81 5.44 -8.05 -2.54
CA ALA A 81 5.00 -7.73 -1.20
C ALA A 81 3.51 -7.43 -1.17
N SER A 82 2.91 -7.63 0.00
CA SER A 82 1.54 -7.24 0.26
C SER A 82 1.33 -6.79 1.69
N GLN A 83 0.42 -5.83 1.87
CA GLN A 83 -0.13 -5.42 3.14
C GLN A 83 -1.60 -5.83 3.21
N TRP A 84 -1.97 -6.44 4.33
CA TRP A 84 -3.34 -6.80 4.66
C TRP A 84 -3.76 -6.13 5.96
N ASN A 85 -5.05 -5.81 6.08
CA ASN A 85 -5.69 -5.51 7.35
C ASN A 85 -6.63 -6.66 7.71
N VAL A 86 -6.47 -7.21 8.91
CA VAL A 86 -7.28 -8.31 9.45
C VAL A 86 -8.07 -7.81 10.65
N TYR A 87 -9.39 -7.71 10.50
CA TYR A 87 -10.33 -7.24 11.50
C TYR A 87 -11.19 -8.40 12.00
N ASP A 88 -10.67 -9.17 12.95
CA ASP A 88 -11.30 -10.35 13.56
C ASP A 88 -12.08 -10.01 14.84
N LYS A 89 -11.72 -8.93 15.53
CA LYS A 89 -12.35 -8.47 16.78
C LYS A 89 -13.14 -7.18 16.62
N GLU A 90 -12.47 -6.13 16.14
CA GLU A 90 -13.04 -4.78 16.01
C GLU A 90 -12.83 -4.26 14.59
N LYS A 91 -13.81 -3.51 14.09
CA LYS A 91 -13.73 -2.82 12.79
C LYS A 91 -13.04 -1.47 12.99
N PRO A 92 -12.27 -0.98 12.00
CA PRO A 92 -11.57 0.28 12.16
C PRO A 92 -12.58 1.43 12.22
N PRO A 93 -12.26 2.54 12.89
CA PRO A 93 -13.03 3.76 12.75
C PRO A 93 -13.01 4.22 11.30
N GLU A 94 -14.07 4.91 10.88
CA GLU A 94 -14.07 5.56 9.57
C GLU A 94 -13.05 6.69 9.57
N MET A 95 -11.96 6.46 8.84
CA MET A 95 -10.96 7.47 8.56
C MET A 95 -11.08 7.86 7.10
N MET A 96 -11.63 9.04 6.87
CA MET A 96 -11.44 9.75 5.61
C MET A 96 -10.11 10.50 5.73
N LEU A 97 -9.36 10.62 4.64
CA LEU A 97 -8.18 11.46 4.63
C LEU A 97 -8.65 12.92 4.77
N ASP A 98 -8.16 13.64 5.79
CA ASP A 98 -8.42 15.07 6.01
C ASP A 98 -7.67 15.98 5.01
N GLY A 99 -7.47 15.48 3.79
CA GLY A 99 -6.58 16.06 2.78
C GLY A 99 -5.17 15.48 2.84
N ALA A 100 -4.43 15.68 1.76
CA ALA A 100 -3.02 15.34 1.72
C ALA A 100 -2.16 16.46 2.37
N PRO A 101 -0.88 16.22 2.67
CA PRO A 101 0.02 17.25 3.19
C PRO A 101 0.02 18.54 2.32
N PRO A 102 0.40 19.71 2.89
CA PRO A 102 0.57 20.92 2.10
C PRO A 102 1.49 20.69 0.89
N ASN A 103 1.16 21.26 -0.27
CA ASN A 103 1.88 21.11 -1.54
C ASN A 103 1.93 19.68 -2.12
N TRP A 104 1.15 18.74 -1.57
CA TRP A 104 1.08 17.39 -2.13
C TRP A 104 0.53 17.37 -3.55
N PHE A 105 -0.41 18.27 -3.87
CA PHE A 105 -1.00 18.42 -5.19
C PHE A 105 -0.53 19.72 -5.87
N SER A 106 -0.40 19.67 -7.20
CA SER A 106 0.00 20.81 -8.04
C SER A 106 -1.10 21.86 -8.21
N SER A 107 -2.35 21.49 -7.93
CA SER A 107 -3.50 22.37 -8.06
C SER A 107 -4.65 21.92 -7.16
N ASP A 108 -5.59 22.84 -6.90
CA ASP A 108 -6.83 22.53 -6.18
C ASP A 108 -7.70 21.52 -6.94
N ALA A 109 -7.64 21.52 -8.27
CA ALA A 109 -8.35 20.56 -9.11
C ALA A 109 -7.81 19.13 -8.91
N ASP A 110 -6.47 18.97 -8.89
CA ASP A 110 -5.83 17.68 -8.62
C ASP A 110 -6.14 17.19 -7.20
N ASN A 111 -6.13 18.09 -6.23
CA ASN A 111 -6.50 17.78 -4.85
C ASN A 111 -7.95 17.29 -4.74
N LYS A 112 -8.89 18.02 -5.37
CA LYS A 112 -10.31 17.63 -5.39
C LYS A 112 -10.48 16.26 -6.05
N TYR A 113 -9.82 16.03 -7.19
CA TYR A 113 -9.84 14.76 -7.89
C TYR A 113 -9.33 13.61 -7.00
N ALA A 114 -8.20 13.81 -6.31
CA ALA A 114 -7.64 12.80 -5.41
C ALA A 114 -8.56 12.47 -4.23
N VAL A 115 -9.18 13.49 -3.61
CA VAL A 115 -10.15 13.31 -2.51
C VAL A 115 -11.37 12.52 -2.98
N GLU A 116 -11.92 12.85 -4.16
CA GLU A 116 -13.04 12.11 -4.75
C GLU A 116 -12.65 10.66 -5.09
N MET A 117 -11.45 10.43 -5.62
CA MET A 117 -10.92 9.10 -5.90
C MET A 117 -10.77 8.25 -4.63
N ILE A 118 -10.25 8.84 -3.53
CA ILE A 118 -10.17 8.17 -2.22
C ILE A 118 -11.57 7.81 -1.73
N ALA A 119 -12.51 8.76 -1.76
CA ALA A 119 -13.87 8.55 -1.30
C ALA A 119 -14.57 7.44 -2.08
N ALA A 120 -14.41 7.42 -3.41
CA ALA A 120 -14.96 6.40 -4.28
C ALA A 120 -14.34 5.01 -4.01
N PHE A 121 -13.05 4.95 -3.73
CA PHE A 121 -12.34 3.68 -3.48
C PHE A 121 -12.59 3.12 -2.07
N ILE A 122 -12.56 3.97 -1.05
CA ILE A 122 -12.65 3.58 0.36
C ILE A 122 -14.11 3.53 0.85
N GLY A 123 -15.02 4.32 0.28
CA GLY A 123 -16.43 4.36 0.68
C GLY A 123 -17.12 2.98 0.70
N PRO A 124 -17.01 2.16 -0.38
CA PRO A 124 -17.56 0.80 -0.39
C PRO A 124 -16.98 -0.10 0.71
N ARG A 125 -15.70 0.08 1.06
CA ARG A 125 -15.01 -0.67 2.11
C ARG A 125 -15.61 -0.34 3.48
N TYR A 126 -15.81 0.93 3.82
CA TYR A 126 -16.45 1.31 5.10
C TYR A 126 -17.92 0.91 5.17
N LYS A 127 -18.65 0.99 4.04
CA LYS A 127 -20.00 0.42 3.96
C LYS A 127 -20.01 -1.05 4.36
N ARG A 128 -19.08 -1.84 3.82
CA ARG A 128 -18.95 -3.25 4.17
C ARG A 128 -18.59 -3.44 5.64
N TYR A 129 -17.74 -2.60 6.23
CA TYR A 129 -17.39 -2.69 7.66
C TYR A 129 -18.60 -2.49 8.58
N ARG A 130 -19.52 -1.58 8.22
CA ARG A 130 -20.76 -1.35 8.99
C ARG A 130 -21.76 -2.49 8.90
N GLU A 131 -21.88 -3.10 7.72
CA GLU A 131 -22.92 -4.09 7.43
C GLU A 131 -22.49 -5.53 7.79
N ALA A 132 -21.18 -5.77 7.94
CA ALA A 132 -20.63 -7.10 8.19
C ALA A 132 -20.63 -7.46 9.69
N ASP A 133 -21.38 -8.51 10.03
CA ASP A 133 -21.21 -9.22 11.31
C ASP A 133 -20.30 -10.46 11.12
N ALA A 134 -19.10 -10.24 10.60
CA ALA A 134 -18.12 -11.30 10.36
C ALA A 134 -16.69 -10.74 10.37
N PRO A 135 -15.64 -11.54 10.63
CA PRO A 135 -14.26 -11.16 10.39
C PRO A 135 -14.05 -10.64 8.96
N ILE A 136 -13.21 -9.61 8.80
CA ILE A 136 -12.92 -9.03 7.48
C ILE A 136 -11.41 -9.01 7.27
N MET A 137 -11.01 -9.51 6.11
CA MET A 137 -9.67 -9.33 5.58
C MET A 137 -9.73 -8.37 4.40
N CYS A 138 -8.83 -7.40 4.38
CA CYS A 138 -8.73 -6.42 3.32
C CYS A 138 -7.30 -6.36 2.80
N LEU A 139 -7.12 -6.57 1.50
CA LEU A 139 -5.86 -6.27 0.85
C LEU A 139 -5.74 -4.74 0.71
N ASN A 140 -4.69 -4.17 1.29
CA ASN A 140 -4.48 -2.71 1.24
C ASN A 140 -3.56 -2.31 0.09
N ILE A 141 -2.43 -3.01 -0.07
CA ILE A 141 -1.47 -2.80 -1.16
C ILE A 141 -0.79 -4.13 -1.51
N MET A 142 -0.54 -4.38 -2.79
CA MET A 142 0.20 -5.54 -3.30
C MET A 142 0.84 -5.23 -4.65
N GLY A 143 2.09 -5.63 -4.82
CA GLY A 143 2.80 -5.44 -6.08
C GLY A 143 3.96 -6.40 -6.20
N THR A 144 4.34 -6.63 -7.44
CA THR A 144 5.46 -7.49 -7.83
C THR A 144 6.41 -6.67 -8.67
N ALA A 145 7.71 -6.80 -8.41
CA ALA A 145 8.76 -6.19 -9.20
C ALA A 145 8.59 -6.57 -10.68
N ILE A 146 8.86 -5.63 -11.59
CA ILE A 146 8.61 -5.79 -13.02
C ILE A 146 9.35 -7.02 -13.57
N GLU A 147 10.56 -7.26 -13.09
CA GLU A 147 11.46 -8.36 -13.46
C GLU A 147 10.96 -9.72 -12.93
N ALA A 148 10.01 -9.72 -12.00
CA ALA A 148 9.40 -10.90 -11.40
C ALA A 148 7.95 -11.16 -11.88
N LEU A 149 7.40 -10.31 -12.74
CA LEU A 149 6.07 -10.50 -13.31
C LEU A 149 5.97 -11.82 -14.10
N HIS A 150 4.76 -12.39 -14.14
CA HIS A 150 4.44 -13.64 -14.83
C HIS A 150 5.24 -14.87 -14.39
N ARG A 151 5.98 -14.78 -13.28
CA ARG A 151 6.71 -15.91 -12.67
C ARG A 151 5.95 -16.56 -11.52
N GLY A 152 4.71 -16.12 -11.24
CA GLY A 152 3.87 -16.67 -10.19
C GLY A 152 4.21 -16.21 -8.78
N ALA A 153 5.01 -15.14 -8.63
CA ALA A 153 5.34 -14.55 -7.33
C ALA A 153 4.03 -14.23 -6.54
N ALA A 154 3.24 -13.27 -7.02
CA ALA A 154 1.96 -12.90 -6.40
C ALA A 154 0.89 -14.01 -6.26
N SER A 155 1.13 -15.22 -6.75
CA SER A 155 0.24 -16.39 -6.60
C SER A 155 0.59 -17.30 -5.43
N MET A 156 1.74 -17.07 -4.77
CA MET A 156 2.25 -17.87 -3.65
C MET A 156 1.54 -17.59 -2.33
#